data_AF-A0A7S1RN64-F1
#
_entry.id   AF-A0A7S1RN64-F1
#
_cell.length_a   1.000
_cell.length_b   1.000
_cell.length_c   1.000
_cell.angle_alpha   90.00
_cell.angle_beta   90.00
_cell.angle_gamma   90.00
#
_symmetry.space_group_name_H-M   'P 1'
#
loop_
_entity.id
_entity.type
_entity.pdbx_description
1 polymer ?
#
loop_
_entity_poly.entity_id
_entity_poly.type
_entity_poly.pdbx_seq_one_letter_code
_entity_poly.pdbx_strand_id
1 'polypeptide(L)'
;AHDSAPASAQGSAAGSARGSAAASARGSAAASARGSAACGAASSRSKDGEGLETLEEEKAPLPWFLDPRASPVLAPSLAGLPRAFIAYAEDDPVCGDAVAFAERLVEEGGRPEAVHTLHLDSPCGHGFAKRRASHEAREALSAAAAFASAALKG
;
A
#
# COMPACT_ATOMS: atom_id res chain seq x y z
N ALA A 1 -48.45 -14.12 40.82
CA ALA A 1 -47.85 -15.31 41.46
C ALA A 1 -47.67 -16.37 40.38
N HIS A 2 -46.51 -17.05 40.40
CA HIS A 2 -45.90 -17.90 39.35
C HIS A 2 -45.26 -17.08 38.22
N ASP A 3 -43.99 -16.67 38.25
CA ASP A 3 -42.72 -17.29 38.71
C ASP A 3 -42.30 -18.53 37.92
N SER A 4 -41.31 -18.36 37.02
CA SER A 4 -40.18 -19.27 36.74
C SER A 4 -39.50 -18.92 35.40
N ALA A 5 -38.38 -18.19 35.48
CA ALA A 5 -37.18 -18.49 34.70
C ALA A 5 -36.41 -19.61 35.44
N PRO A 6 -35.52 -20.42 34.83
CA PRO A 6 -34.24 -19.93 34.29
C PRO A 6 -33.65 -20.78 33.13
N ALA A 7 -32.58 -20.30 32.49
CA ALA A 7 -31.41 -21.12 32.16
C ALA A 7 -30.30 -20.27 31.50
N SER A 8 -29.28 -20.00 32.31
CA SER A 8 -27.93 -19.62 31.88
C SER A 8 -27.26 -20.79 31.16
N ALA A 9 -26.59 -20.53 30.05
CA ALA A 9 -25.58 -21.44 29.50
C ALA A 9 -24.30 -20.65 29.21
N GLN A 10 -23.33 -20.80 30.11
CA GLN A 10 -21.92 -20.50 29.89
C GLN A 10 -21.35 -21.57 28.97
N GLY A 11 -20.56 -21.16 27.97
CA GLY A 11 -19.85 -22.06 27.07
C GLY A 11 -18.55 -21.41 26.60
N SER A 12 -17.52 -21.53 27.42
CA SER A 12 -16.13 -21.28 27.04
C SER A 12 -15.63 -22.42 26.15
N ALA A 13 -15.04 -22.11 25.00
CA ALA A 13 -14.07 -22.99 24.37
C ALA A 13 -13.03 -22.15 23.60
N ALA A 14 -11.80 -22.24 24.10
CA ALA A 14 -10.60 -21.69 23.51
C ALA A 14 -10.28 -22.35 22.17
N GLY A 15 -9.78 -21.56 21.23
CA GLY A 15 -9.26 -22.07 19.97
C GLY A 15 -8.80 -20.93 19.08
N SER A 16 -7.62 -20.36 19.36
CA SER A 16 -6.98 -19.47 18.40
C SER A 16 -5.55 -19.92 18.12
N ALA A 17 -5.45 -20.56 16.96
CA ALA A 17 -4.39 -20.51 15.96
C ALA A 17 -2.93 -20.44 16.45
N ARG A 18 -2.26 -21.59 16.39
CA ARG A 18 -0.80 -21.65 16.19
C ARG A 18 -0.48 -21.08 14.80
N GLY A 19 0.15 -19.92 14.76
CA GLY A 19 0.74 -19.35 13.54
C GLY A 19 1.92 -20.20 13.07
N SER A 20 1.84 -20.70 11.83
CA SER A 20 2.94 -21.34 11.12
C SER A 20 3.68 -20.29 10.30
N ALA A 21 4.86 -19.87 10.77
CA ALA A 21 5.80 -19.09 9.98
C ALA A 21 6.59 -20.03 9.05
N ALA A 22 6.31 -19.96 7.75
CA ALA A 22 7.12 -20.61 6.72
C ALA A 22 8.11 -19.59 6.15
N ALA A 23 9.33 -19.57 6.69
CA ALA A 23 10.45 -18.86 6.12
C ALA A 23 11.04 -19.70 4.97
N SER A 24 10.93 -19.21 3.74
CA SER A 24 11.60 -19.78 2.56
C SER A 24 12.69 -18.81 2.12
N ALA A 25 13.93 -19.08 2.52
CA ALA A 25 15.12 -18.42 2.00
C ALA A 25 16.01 -19.48 1.36
N ARG A 26 16.11 -19.48 0.02
CA ARG A 26 17.04 -20.28 -0.76
C ARG A 26 17.86 -19.39 -1.68
N GLY A 27 19.19 -19.47 -1.51
CA GLY A 27 20.22 -19.31 -2.55
C GLY A 27 20.50 -17.88 -3.01
N SER A 28 21.72 -17.47 -3.37
CA SER A 28 22.99 -18.18 -3.49
C SER A 28 24.10 -17.13 -3.53
N ALA A 29 25.20 -17.39 -2.83
CA ALA A 29 26.45 -16.67 -2.99
C ALA A 29 27.23 -17.22 -4.19
N ALA A 30 27.80 -16.34 -5.01
CA ALA A 30 28.98 -16.63 -5.82
C ALA A 30 29.73 -15.33 -6.15
N ALA A 31 30.84 -15.10 -5.45
CA ALA A 31 31.84 -14.12 -5.79
C ALA A 31 32.92 -14.77 -6.68
N SER A 32 33.33 -14.10 -7.76
CA SER A 32 34.72 -14.13 -8.22
C SER A 32 35.04 -13.08 -9.29
N ALA A 33 35.83 -12.10 -8.84
CA ALA A 33 37.03 -11.51 -9.45
C ALA A 33 37.33 -11.73 -10.94
N ARG A 34 37.63 -10.63 -11.65
CA ARG A 34 38.97 -10.24 -12.16
C ARG A 34 38.82 -9.18 -13.26
N GLY A 35 39.69 -8.17 -13.26
CA GLY A 35 39.83 -7.28 -14.42
C GLY A 35 40.45 -5.92 -14.12
N SER A 36 41.70 -5.88 -13.65
CA SER A 36 42.53 -4.67 -13.68
C SER A 36 43.03 -4.42 -15.10
N ALA A 37 42.84 -3.20 -15.61
CA ALA A 37 43.72 -2.60 -16.61
C ALA A 37 43.65 -1.08 -16.49
N ALA A 38 44.74 -0.49 -15.99
CA ALA A 38 45.03 0.92 -16.11
C ALA A 38 45.93 1.13 -17.33
N CYS A 39 45.59 2.10 -18.17
CA CYS A 39 46.56 2.84 -18.98
C CYS A 39 45.94 4.22 -19.29
N GLY A 40 46.65 5.28 -18.90
CA GLY A 40 46.14 6.64 -18.90
C GLY A 40 46.50 7.45 -20.14
N ALA A 41 46.08 8.71 -20.13
CA ALA A 41 46.78 9.82 -20.75
C ALA A 41 46.22 11.14 -20.19
N ALA A 42 47.13 12.03 -19.82
CA ALA A 42 46.85 13.40 -19.42
C ALA A 42 46.37 14.23 -20.62
N SER A 43 45.54 15.25 -20.36
CA SER A 43 45.57 16.48 -21.15
C SER A 43 45.09 17.67 -20.31
N SER A 44 45.65 18.82 -20.63
CA SER A 44 45.84 20.02 -19.84
C SER A 44 44.65 20.98 -19.76
N ARG A 45 44.45 21.49 -18.53
CA ARG A 45 44.07 22.86 -18.14
C ARG A 45 43.77 23.88 -19.26
N SER A 46 42.56 24.42 -19.27
CA SER A 46 42.25 25.80 -19.70
C SER A 46 41.19 26.39 -18.76
N LYS A 47 41.48 27.56 -18.20
CA LYS A 47 40.51 28.44 -17.53
C LYS A 47 39.80 29.20 -18.63
N ASP A 48 38.49 29.35 -18.54
CA ASP A 48 37.74 30.55 -18.93
C ASP A 48 36.42 30.54 -18.14
N GLY A 49 36.14 31.64 -17.45
CA GLY A 49 34.92 31.82 -16.68
C GLY A 49 33.90 32.52 -17.55
N GLU A 50 32.79 31.87 -17.83
CA GLU A 50 31.65 32.47 -18.51
C GLU A 50 30.40 31.84 -17.87
N GLY A 51 29.42 32.66 -17.51
CA GLY A 51 28.25 32.27 -16.73
C GLY A 51 27.53 31.06 -17.31
N LEU A 52 27.45 29.97 -16.54
CA LEU A 52 26.44 28.95 -16.71
C LEU A 52 25.11 29.57 -16.31
N GLU A 53 24.53 30.37 -17.20
CA GLU A 53 23.09 30.49 -17.26
C GLU A 53 22.58 29.05 -17.33
N THR A 54 21.93 28.60 -16.25
CA THR A 54 21.18 27.36 -16.25
C THR A 54 20.10 27.54 -17.30
N LEU A 55 20.42 27.13 -18.54
CA LEU A 55 19.43 26.80 -19.54
C LEU A 55 18.60 25.72 -18.87
N GLU A 56 17.43 26.11 -18.36
CA GLU A 56 16.42 25.20 -17.87
C GLU A 56 16.09 24.32 -19.06
N GLU A 57 16.79 23.19 -19.14
CA GLU A 57 16.63 22.16 -20.16
C GLU A 57 15.14 21.87 -20.20
N GLU A 58 14.49 22.25 -21.30
CA GLU A 58 13.03 22.21 -21.44
C GLU A 58 12.60 20.74 -21.42
N LYS A 59 12.41 20.23 -20.20
CA LYS A 59 12.20 18.82 -19.93
C LYS A 59 10.85 18.46 -20.53
N ALA A 60 10.87 17.58 -21.53
CA ALA A 60 9.66 17.04 -22.12
C ALA A 60 8.69 16.61 -20.99
N PRO A 61 7.39 16.95 -21.11
CA PRO A 61 6.44 16.67 -20.05
C PRO A 61 6.46 15.19 -19.73
N LEU A 62 6.55 14.87 -18.43
CA LEU A 62 6.49 13.49 -17.99
C LEU A 62 5.18 12.86 -18.47
N PRO A 63 5.17 11.55 -18.80
CA PRO A 63 3.93 10.82 -19.04
C PRO A 63 2.93 11.06 -17.90
N TRP A 64 1.64 11.23 -18.24
CA TRP A 64 0.61 11.62 -17.28
C TRP A 64 0.48 10.64 -16.09
N PHE A 65 0.79 9.36 -16.28
CA PHE A 65 0.75 8.34 -15.22
C PHE A 65 1.89 8.48 -14.20
N LEU A 66 2.88 9.36 -14.45
CA LEU A 66 3.89 9.74 -13.46
C LEU A 66 3.50 11.00 -12.68
N ASP A 67 2.41 11.67 -13.03
CA ASP A 67 1.89 12.80 -12.26
C ASP A 67 1.28 12.26 -10.95
N PRO A 68 1.69 12.76 -9.76
CA PRO A 68 1.11 12.35 -8.49
C PRO A 68 -0.41 12.55 -8.38
N ARG A 69 -1.01 13.43 -9.19
CA ARG A 69 -2.46 13.63 -9.25
C ARG A 69 -3.18 12.49 -9.97
N ALA A 70 -2.48 11.76 -10.84
CA ALA A 70 -2.97 10.56 -11.50
C ALA A 70 -2.56 9.28 -10.74
N SER A 71 -1.36 9.26 -10.18
CA SER A 71 -0.77 8.14 -9.44
C SER A 71 -0.38 8.58 -8.02
N PRO A 72 -1.32 8.61 -7.05
CA PRO A 72 -1.08 9.11 -5.71
C PRO A 72 0.04 8.39 -4.95
N VAL A 73 0.31 7.14 -5.30
CA VAL A 73 1.44 6.36 -4.78
C VAL A 73 2.81 6.98 -5.14
N LEU A 74 2.87 7.94 -6.06
CA LEU A 74 4.08 8.68 -6.43
C LEU A 74 4.17 10.05 -5.76
N ALA A 75 3.22 10.42 -4.89
CA ALA A 75 3.26 11.70 -4.17
C ALA A 75 4.57 11.83 -3.37
N PRO A 76 5.21 13.00 -3.32
CA PRO A 76 6.46 13.17 -2.55
C PRO A 76 6.31 12.85 -1.07
N SER A 77 5.11 13.00 -0.50
CA SER A 77 4.77 12.59 0.86
C SER A 77 3.27 12.34 0.98
N LEU A 78 2.91 11.39 1.85
CA LEU A 78 1.55 11.08 2.29
C LEU A 78 1.26 11.51 3.73
N ALA A 79 2.21 12.21 4.38
CA ALA A 79 2.07 12.68 5.75
C ALA A 79 0.91 13.67 5.91
N GLY A 80 0.19 13.58 7.03
CA GLY A 80 -0.91 14.49 7.36
C GLY A 80 -2.23 14.22 6.63
N LEU A 81 -2.29 13.18 5.77
CA LEU A 81 -3.55 12.78 5.15
C LEU A 81 -4.59 12.29 6.19
N PRO A 82 -5.89 12.39 5.86
CA PRO A 82 -6.96 11.86 6.70
C PRO A 82 -6.86 10.34 6.87
N ARG A 83 -7.62 9.82 7.84
CA ARG A 83 -7.81 8.37 7.99
C ARG A 83 -8.43 7.80 6.71
N ALA A 84 -7.97 6.62 6.29
CA ALA A 84 -8.36 5.99 5.05
C ALA A 84 -8.96 4.60 5.28
N PHE A 85 -9.94 4.25 4.45
CA PHE A 85 -10.43 2.88 4.28
C PHE A 85 -10.20 2.46 2.83
N ILE A 86 -9.51 1.35 2.62
CA ILE A 86 -9.14 0.84 1.30
C ILE A 86 -9.62 -0.60 1.18
N ALA A 87 -10.58 -0.85 0.29
CA ALA A 87 -11.04 -2.21 -0.01
C ALA A 87 -10.55 -2.61 -1.40
N TYR A 88 -9.97 -3.79 -1.52
CA TYR A 88 -9.43 -4.33 -2.77
C TYR A 88 -9.68 -5.83 -2.87
N ALA A 89 -9.70 -6.33 -4.10
CA ALA A 89 -9.92 -7.74 -4.41
C ALA A 89 -8.63 -8.38 -4.92
N GLU A 90 -8.36 -9.62 -4.51
CA GLU A 90 -7.15 -10.36 -4.89
C GLU A 90 -7.00 -10.48 -6.42
N ASP A 91 -8.12 -10.65 -7.13
CA ASP A 91 -8.16 -10.83 -8.59
C ASP A 91 -8.32 -9.52 -9.40
N ASP A 92 -8.24 -8.35 -8.75
CA ASP A 92 -8.28 -7.05 -9.42
C ASP A 92 -6.88 -6.68 -9.97
N PRO A 93 -6.76 -6.27 -11.26
CA PRO A 93 -5.50 -5.79 -11.82
C PRO A 93 -4.81 -4.68 -11.03
N VAL A 94 -5.55 -3.89 -10.23
CA VAL A 94 -4.98 -2.82 -9.39
C VAL A 94 -4.78 -3.22 -7.92
N CYS A 95 -4.91 -4.50 -7.57
CA CYS A 95 -4.69 -5.01 -6.21
C CYS A 95 -3.31 -4.60 -5.67
N GLY A 96 -2.26 -4.81 -6.46
CA GLY A 96 -0.90 -4.45 -6.09
C GLY A 96 -0.72 -2.96 -5.78
N ASP A 97 -1.37 -2.09 -6.57
CA ASP A 97 -1.32 -0.64 -6.35
C ASP A 97 -2.06 -0.24 -5.06
N ALA A 98 -3.19 -0.89 -4.76
CA ALA A 98 -3.94 -0.66 -3.52
C ALA A 98 -3.13 -1.06 -2.28
N VAL A 99 -2.45 -2.22 -2.34
CA VAL A 99 -1.55 -2.69 -1.28
C VAL A 99 -0.39 -1.72 -1.10
N ALA A 100 0.33 -1.37 -2.17
CA ALA A 100 1.46 -0.46 -2.09
C ALA A 100 1.07 0.92 -1.54
N PHE A 101 -0.10 1.44 -1.93
CA PHE A 101 -0.59 2.71 -1.40
C PHE A 101 -0.99 2.62 0.08
N ALA A 102 -1.62 1.52 0.51
CA ALA A 102 -1.97 1.30 1.91
C ALA A 102 -0.73 1.16 2.80
N GLU A 103 0.28 0.39 2.37
CA GLU A 103 1.55 0.24 3.08
C GLU A 103 2.25 1.59 3.24
N ARG A 104 2.35 2.36 2.14
CA ARG A 104 2.98 3.68 2.17
C ARG A 104 2.21 4.68 3.05
N LEU A 105 0.88 4.61 3.10
CA LEU A 105 0.07 5.42 4.03
C LEU A 105 0.34 5.06 5.49
N VAL A 106 0.57 3.78 5.81
CA VAL A 106 0.93 3.36 7.18
C VAL A 106 2.32 3.85 7.54
N GLU A 107 3.28 3.69 6.64
CA GLU A 107 4.68 4.09 6.85
C GLU A 107 4.84 5.61 7.02
N GLU A 108 4.23 6.41 6.13
CA GLU A 108 4.39 7.86 6.10
C GLU A 108 3.33 8.62 6.92
N GLY A 109 2.15 8.02 7.12
CA GLY A 109 1.04 8.65 7.86
C GLY A 109 1.25 8.69 9.37
N GLY A 110 2.27 7.98 9.89
CA GLY A 110 2.69 8.00 11.29
C GLY A 110 1.67 7.44 12.29
N ARG A 111 0.60 6.82 11.80
CA ARG A 111 -0.54 6.28 12.58
C ARG A 111 -1.06 5.02 11.91
N PRO A 112 -0.55 3.82 12.25
CA PRO A 112 -1.03 2.57 11.65
C PRO A 112 -2.54 2.37 11.77
N GLU A 113 -3.15 2.85 12.84
CA GLU A 113 -4.60 2.83 13.07
C GLU A 113 -5.40 3.81 12.19
N ALA A 114 -4.73 4.67 11.44
CA ALA A 114 -5.37 5.59 10.50
C ALA A 114 -5.72 4.93 9.17
N VAL A 115 -5.16 3.76 8.86
CA VAL A 115 -5.41 3.04 7.59
C VAL A 115 -6.09 1.71 7.89
N HIS A 116 -7.29 1.52 7.36
CA HIS A 116 -8.01 0.27 7.46
C HIS A 116 -8.13 -0.36 6.07
N THR A 117 -7.65 -1.58 5.92
CA THR A 117 -7.78 -2.34 4.69
C THR A 117 -8.84 -3.43 4.83
N LEU A 118 -9.55 -3.71 3.74
CA LEU A 118 -10.37 -4.90 3.58
C LEU A 118 -9.90 -5.63 2.33
N HIS A 119 -9.28 -6.78 2.54
CA HIS A 119 -8.87 -7.66 1.46
C HIS A 119 -9.97 -8.69 1.16
N LEU A 120 -10.41 -8.75 -0.09
CA LEU A 120 -11.41 -9.73 -0.55
C LEU A 120 -10.71 -10.84 -1.32
N ASP A 121 -10.51 -11.98 -0.65
CA ASP A 121 -9.82 -13.16 -1.20
C ASP A 121 -10.66 -13.94 -2.24
N SER A 122 -11.93 -13.57 -2.43
CA SER A 122 -12.85 -14.22 -3.38
C SER A 122 -12.77 -13.57 -4.77
N PRO A 123 -12.96 -14.35 -5.86
CA PRO A 123 -12.89 -13.83 -7.22
C PRO A 123 -14.07 -12.90 -7.50
N CYS A 124 -13.87 -11.63 -7.21
CA CYS A 124 -14.88 -10.61 -7.35
C CYS A 124 -14.47 -9.58 -8.41
N GLY A 125 -13.18 -9.37 -8.63
CA GLY A 125 -12.65 -8.52 -9.68
C GLY A 125 -13.04 -7.04 -9.51
N HIS A 126 -12.58 -6.26 -10.47
CA HIS A 126 -12.72 -4.81 -10.42
C HIS A 126 -14.18 -4.34 -10.36
N GLY A 127 -14.45 -3.34 -9.52
CA GLY A 127 -15.76 -2.72 -9.39
C GLY A 127 -16.80 -3.57 -8.64
N PHE A 128 -16.37 -4.56 -7.85
CA PHE A 128 -17.24 -5.45 -7.08
C PHE A 128 -18.32 -4.70 -6.28
N ALA A 129 -18.02 -3.53 -5.73
CA ALA A 129 -18.96 -2.71 -4.94
C ALA A 129 -20.24 -2.32 -5.69
N LYS A 130 -20.24 -2.33 -7.03
CA LYS A 130 -21.42 -2.04 -7.86
C LYS A 130 -22.42 -3.21 -7.89
N ARG A 131 -21.97 -4.44 -7.60
CA ARG A 131 -22.79 -5.66 -7.64
C ARG A 131 -23.42 -5.93 -6.28
N ARG A 132 -24.38 -5.07 -5.89
CA ARG A 132 -25.04 -5.10 -4.56
C ARG A 132 -25.63 -6.45 -4.14
N ALA A 133 -25.88 -7.35 -5.08
CA ALA A 133 -26.38 -8.70 -4.82
C ALA A 133 -25.31 -9.67 -4.29
N SER A 134 -24.01 -9.37 -4.46
CA SER A 134 -22.90 -10.21 -4.01
C SER A 134 -22.65 -10.03 -2.51
N HIS A 135 -22.10 -11.06 -1.87
CA HIS A 135 -21.76 -11.02 -0.45
C HIS A 135 -20.65 -10.01 -0.19
N GLU A 136 -19.59 -10.06 -1.00
CA GLU A 136 -18.39 -9.23 -0.93
C GLU A 136 -18.72 -7.75 -1.08
N ALA A 137 -19.64 -7.41 -1.99
CA ALA A 137 -20.12 -6.03 -2.15
C ALA A 137 -20.82 -5.53 -0.88
N ARG A 138 -21.67 -6.34 -0.25
CA ARG A 138 -22.36 -5.96 0.98
C ARG A 138 -21.39 -5.83 2.15
N GLU A 139 -20.45 -6.75 2.27
CA GLU A 139 -19.40 -6.74 3.28
C GLU A 139 -18.56 -5.47 3.18
N ALA A 140 -18.03 -5.16 1.99
CA ALA A 140 -17.21 -3.99 1.78
C ALA A 140 -17.97 -2.67 1.98
N LEU A 141 -19.22 -2.58 1.52
CA LEU A 141 -20.05 -1.40 1.74
C LEU A 141 -20.40 -1.21 3.21
N SER A 142 -20.69 -2.30 3.93
CA SER A 142 -20.96 -2.26 5.38
C SER A 142 -19.72 -1.83 6.15
N ALA A 143 -18.55 -2.38 5.83
CA ALA A 143 -17.27 -2.00 6.44
C ALA A 143 -16.93 -0.53 6.17
N ALA A 144 -17.08 -0.07 4.92
CA ALA A 144 -16.86 1.33 4.55
C ALA A 144 -17.81 2.28 5.32
N ALA A 145 -19.10 1.92 5.42
CA ALA A 145 -20.08 2.71 6.16
C ALA A 145 -19.79 2.75 7.66
N ALA A 146 -19.37 1.64 8.26
CA ALA A 146 -18.97 1.57 9.66
C ALA A 146 -17.73 2.44 9.92
N PHE A 147 -16.71 2.34 9.06
CA PHE A 147 -15.51 3.17 9.13
C PHE A 147 -15.85 4.66 9.03
N ALA A 148 -16.61 5.06 8.01
CA ALA A 148 -17.00 6.46 7.82
C ALA A 148 -17.80 6.99 9.02
N SER A 149 -18.73 6.18 9.55
CA SER A 149 -19.52 6.53 10.73
C SER A 149 -18.66 6.72 11.98
N ALA A 150 -17.58 5.95 12.14
CA ALA A 150 -16.65 6.11 13.25
C ALA A 150 -15.72 7.31 13.05
N ALA A 151 -15.28 7.56 11.82
CA ALA A 151 -14.37 8.64 11.48
C ALA A 151 -15.01 10.03 11.60
N LEU A 152 -16.32 10.15 11.32
CA LEU A 152 -17.06 11.42 11.35
C LEU A 152 -17.65 11.79 12.72
N LYS A 153 -17.56 10.90 13.71
CA LYS A 153 -18.07 11.15 15.07
C LYS A 153 -17.04 11.77 16.00
N GLY A 154 -15.78 11.90 15.57
CA GLY A 154 -14.71 12.62 16.28
C GLY A 154 -14.56 14.02 15.73
#